data_AF-A0A2B8A2T1-F1
#
_entry.id   AF-A0A2B8A2T1-F1
#
_cell.length_a   1.000
_cell.length_b   1.000
_cell.length_c   1.000
_cell.angle_alpha   90.00
_cell.angle_beta   90.00
_cell.angle_gamma   90.00
#
_symmetry.space_group_name_H-M   'P 1'
#
loop_
_entity.id
_entity.type
_entity.pdbx_description
1 polymer ?
#
loop_
_entity_poly.entity_id
_entity_poly.type
_entity_poly.pdbx_seq_one_letter_code
_entity_poly.pdbx_strand_id
1 'polypeptide(L)' 'MRFLVLLFLCVFPELLTGQNRYWVAFADKANSSFSVSNPQAFLSPESIKRRLKNKADILEEDLPVNP' A
#
# COMPACT_ATOMS: atom_id res chain seq x y z
N MET A 1 -11.09 -5.93 -51.45
CA MET A 1 -10.01 -5.39 -50.58
C MET A 1 -10.54 -4.66 -49.35
N ARG A 2 -11.47 -3.70 -49.47
CA ARG A 2 -12.03 -2.95 -48.33
C ARG A 2 -12.69 -3.82 -47.24
N PHE A 3 -13.45 -4.84 -47.65
CA PHE A 3 -14.09 -5.78 -46.71
C PHE A 3 -13.08 -6.70 -45.99
N LEU A 4 -11.95 -7.03 -46.63
CA LEU A 4 -10.89 -7.85 -46.02
C LEU A 4 -10.13 -7.07 -44.92
N VAL A 5 -9.91 -5.77 -45.12
CA VAL A 5 -9.30 -4.90 -44.10
C VAL A 5 -10.21 -4.75 -42.88
N LEU A 6 -11.52 -4.61 -43.09
CA LEU A 6 -12.50 -4.56 -42.01
C LEU A 6 -12.57 -5.89 -41.24
N LEU A 7 -12.52 -7.03 -41.94
CA LEU A 7 -12.46 -8.34 -41.31
C LEU A 7 -11.18 -8.51 -40.46
N PHE A 8 -10.03 -8.05 -40.98
CA PHE A 8 -8.75 -8.11 -40.28
C PHE A 8 -8.74 -7.25 -38.99
N LEU A 9 -9.31 -6.05 -39.04
CA LEU A 9 -9.41 -5.15 -37.88
C LEU A 9 -10.34 -5.67 -36.78
N CYS A 10 -11.37 -6.43 -37.12
CA CYS A 10 -12.30 -6.99 -36.14
C CYS A 10 -11.75 -8.23 -35.39
N VAL A 11 -10.77 -8.95 -35.95
CA VAL A 11 -10.23 -10.19 -35.38
C VAL A 11 -8.97 -9.97 -34.52
N PHE A 12 -8.29 -8.83 -34.69
CA PHE A 12 -7.05 -8.53 -33.97
C PHE A 12 -7.13 -8.00 -32.52
N PRO A 13 -8.27 -7.55 -31.94
CA PRO A 13 -8.25 -6.96 -30.60
C PRO A 13 -8.14 -7.98 -29.46
N GLU A 14 -8.28 -9.28 -29.73
CA GLU A 14 -8.23 -10.34 -28.71
C GLU A 14 -6.81 -10.64 -28.19
N LEU A 15 -5.76 -10.10 -28.83
CA LEU A 15 -4.37 -10.29 -28.41
C LEU A 15 -3.86 -9.23 -27.42
N LEU A 16 -4.70 -8.26 -27.04
CA LEU A 16 -4.35 -7.19 -26.12
C LEU A 16 -4.65 -7.61 -24.68
N THR A 17 -3.62 -8.00 -23.93
CA THR A 17 -3.71 -8.21 -22.48
C THR A 17 -3.36 -6.92 -21.74
N GLY A 18 -4.14 -6.57 -20.70
CA GLY A 18 -3.84 -5.43 -19.82
C GLY A 18 -2.72 -5.74 -18.83
N GLN A 19 -2.28 -4.71 -18.09
CA GLN A 19 -1.32 -4.91 -16.99
C GLN A 19 -1.89 -5.81 -15.89
N ASN A 20 -1.01 -6.55 -15.21
CA ASN A 20 -1.39 -7.32 -14.02
C ASN A 20 -1.99 -6.39 -12.97
N ARG A 21 -3.15 -6.78 -12.44
CA ARG A 21 -3.80 -6.06 -11.34
C ARG A 21 -3.41 -6.72 -10.02
N TYR A 22 -2.84 -5.94 -9.14
CA TYR A 22 -2.55 -6.35 -7.77
C TYR A 22 -3.44 -5.56 -6.81
N TRP A 23 -4.09 -6.27 -5.90
CA TRP A 23 -4.86 -5.67 -4.82
C TRP A 23 -4.05 -5.76 -3.53
N VAL A 24 -3.68 -4.61 -2.96
CA VAL A 24 -3.02 -4.53 -1.65
C VAL A 24 -4.06 -4.03 -0.65
N ALA A 25 -4.52 -4.93 0.21
CA ALA A 25 -5.39 -4.58 1.32
C ALA A 25 -4.54 -4.18 2.53
N PHE A 26 -4.98 -3.16 3.27
CA PHE A 26 -4.43 -2.87 4.59
C PHE A 26 -5.16 -3.71 5.64
N ALA A 27 -4.40 -4.29 6.56
CA ALA A 27 -4.95 -4.96 7.74
C ALA A 27 -5.20 -3.94 8.86
N ASP A 28 -6.23 -4.19 9.67
CA ASP A 28 -6.48 -3.43 10.89
C ASP A 28 -5.33 -3.64 11.89
N LYS A 29 -5.08 -2.63 12.73
CA LYS A 29 -4.13 -2.64 13.84
C LYS A 29 -4.80 -2.93 15.19
N ALA A 30 -6.09 -3.28 15.18
CA ALA A 30 -6.81 -3.71 16.37
C ALA A 30 -6.07 -4.82 17.12
N ASN A 31 -5.99 -4.68 18.44
CA ASN A 31 -5.27 -5.60 19.35
C ASN A 31 -3.75 -5.70 19.11
N SER A 32 -3.09 -4.62 18.67
CA SER A 32 -1.62 -4.56 18.66
C SER A 32 -1.05 -4.83 20.07
N SER A 33 0.05 -5.57 20.15
CA SER A 33 0.79 -5.74 21.41
C SER A 33 1.60 -4.48 21.80
N PHE A 34 1.70 -3.52 20.88
CA PHE A 34 2.35 -2.25 21.08
C PHE A 34 1.36 -1.19 21.57
N SER A 35 1.87 -0.18 22.26
CA SER A 35 1.08 0.94 22.76
C SER A 35 1.80 2.26 22.54
N VAL A 36 1.06 3.29 22.17
CA VAL A 36 1.57 4.68 22.04
C VAL A 36 2.12 5.23 23.36
N SER A 37 1.72 4.66 24.50
CA SER A 37 2.28 5.01 25.82
C SER A 37 3.68 4.44 26.05
N ASN A 38 4.12 3.44 25.27
CA ASN A 38 5.47 2.90 25.30
C ASN A 38 6.10 2.88 23.89
N PRO A 39 6.40 4.06 23.32
CA PRO A 39 6.87 4.18 21.94
C PRO A 39 8.24 3.52 21.71
N GLN A 40 9.05 3.36 22.75
CA GLN A 40 10.37 2.74 22.67
C GLN A 40 10.30 1.23 22.32
N ALA A 41 9.12 0.61 22.47
CA ALA A 41 8.92 -0.79 22.08
C ALA A 41 8.87 -0.98 20.55
N PHE A 42 8.53 0.06 19.78
CA PHE A 42 8.38 -0.03 18.31
C PHE A 42 9.05 1.11 17.52
N LEU A 43 9.55 2.16 18.19
CA LEU A 43 10.31 3.25 17.58
C LEU A 43 11.75 3.25 18.09
N SER A 44 12.68 3.44 17.16
CA SER A 44 14.07 3.69 17.53
C SER A 44 14.24 5.05 18.22
N PRO A 45 15.28 5.24 19.05
CA PRO A 45 15.58 6.52 19.67
C PRO A 45 15.71 7.67 18.66
N GLU A 46 16.31 7.40 17.49
CA GLU A 46 16.45 8.39 16.41
C GLU A 46 15.11 8.78 15.78
N SER A 47 14.17 7.85 15.68
CA SER A 47 12.82 8.13 15.20
C SER A 47 12.04 9.03 16.17
N ILE A 48 12.17 8.78 17.47
CA ILE A 48 11.55 9.59 18.52
C ILE A 48 12.13 11.01 18.49
N LYS A 49 13.47 11.16 18.44
CA LYS A 49 14.14 12.47 18.33
C LYS A 49 13.67 13.26 17.10
N ARG A 50 13.57 12.61 15.94
CA ARG A 50 13.10 13.25 14.70
C ARG A 50 11.65 13.74 14.81
N ARG A 51 10.77 12.95 15.44
CA ARG A 51 9.36 13.34 15.68
C ARG A 51 9.27 14.56 16.60
N LEU A 52 10.02 14.57 17.70
CA LEU A 52 10.10 15.70 18.62
C LEU A 52 10.56 16.98 17.91
N LYS A 53 11.60 16.88 17.07
CA LYS A 53 12.09 18.01 16.25
C LYS A 53 11.03 18.57 15.31
N ASN A 54 10.21 17.69 14.74
CA ASN A 54 9.21 18.05 13.73
C ASN A 54 7.81 18.32 14.33
N LYS A 55 7.66 18.26 15.65
CA LYS A 55 6.36 18.37 16.34
C LYS A 55 5.32 17.39 15.79
N ALA A 56 5.75 16.16 15.52
CA ALA A 56 4.89 15.09 15.05
C ALA A 56 4.52 14.17 16.21
N ASP A 57 3.23 14.03 16.47
CA ASP A 57 2.71 13.17 17.53
C ASP A 57 2.91 11.68 17.18
N ILE A 58 2.76 10.82 18.19
CA ILE A 58 2.76 9.37 18.04
C ILE A 58 1.31 8.92 18.18
N LEU A 59 0.77 8.32 17.13
CA LEU A 59 -0.64 7.95 17.03
C LEU A 59 -0.81 6.44 16.92
N GLU A 60 -2.03 5.95 17.08
CA GLU A 60 -2.32 4.51 16.97
C GLU A 60 -2.03 3.98 15.56
N GLU A 61 -2.11 4.82 14.53
CA GLU A 61 -1.74 4.50 13.16
C GLU A 61 -0.23 4.28 12.99
N ASP A 62 0.60 4.61 13.98
CA ASP A 62 2.03 4.27 13.99
C ASP A 62 2.31 2.85 14.50
N LEU A 63 1.32 2.19 15.11
CA LEU A 63 1.51 0.86 15.67
C LEU A 63 1.82 -0.17 14.56
N PRO A 64 2.71 -1.13 14.80
CA PRO A 64 2.89 -2.26 13.90
C PRO A 64 1.59 -3.08 13.74
N VAL A 65 1.36 -3.61 12.54
CA VAL A 65 0.34 -4.65 12.32
C VAL A 65 0.76 -5.92 13.06
N ASN A 66 -0.22 -6.66 13.58
CA ASN A 66 0.02 -7.95 14.22
C ASN A 66 0.61 -8.96 13.22
N PRO A 67 1.53 -9.84 13.68
CA PRO A 67 2.08 -10.91 12.83
C PRO A 67 1.06 -11.97 12.44
#